data_AF-A0A830BTL8-F1
#
_entry.id   AF-A0A830BTL8-F1
#
_cell.length_a   1.000
_cell.length_b   1.000
_cell.length_c   1.000
_cell.angle_alpha   90.00
_cell.angle_beta   90.00
_cell.angle_gamma   90.00
#
_symmetry.space_group_name_H-M   'P 1'
#
loop_
_entity.id
_entity.type
_entity.pdbx_description
1 polymer ?
#
loop_
_entity_poly.entity_id
_entity_poly.type
_entity_poly.pdbx_seq_one_letter_code
_entity_poly.pdbx_strand_id
1 'polypeptide(L)'
;MSQSDPISNHDFRTLTIRAALERAVAAQTHANSLGYRGKSKRRTIVHRDCNNLIDDTVAQLNATLQHITLTTNASLAGSEDSQTWLSAALTNIQTCRSGSHDLNVTGFSSPILSGYNVSEMISNSLATNGALLASSSSETTSSSYGFPDWVTRGENNGTAAPHETYSYHKDGFPKWVTTGDRRLLQTGARPNLVVAQDGSGNHRTISAALDAAGRRSGNGRFVIHVRRGVYRENLEIGNSLRNIMLVGDGMKNTIITGSRSVGGGSTTFRSATVAVTGEGFIAQGITFRNTAGPQNHQAVALRSGSDLSVFYRCGFEGYQDTLYVHSQRQFYRECYIFGTVDFIFGNAAVVLQNCMIYGRRPMNGQQIAVTAQGRTDPNQNTGISIQNSRVGSVRTYLGRPWKEYSRTVFMQTYLDSLVNPAGWLEWDGNFALNTLYYGEYRNTGPGAGTSRRVRWRGYRVITSATEAARFTPANFIAGRSWLPATGVPFTAGL
;
A
#
# COMPACT_ATOMS: atom_id res chain seq x y z
N MET A 1 27.49 32.51 29.05
CA MET A 1 26.74 31.93 27.91
C MET A 1 27.11 30.46 27.84
N SER A 2 26.23 29.53 28.28
CA SER A 2 26.54 28.11 28.09
C SER A 2 26.43 27.80 26.60
N GLN A 3 27.52 27.32 26.00
CA GLN A 3 27.44 26.64 24.71
C GLN A 3 26.47 25.47 24.92
N SER A 4 25.32 25.50 24.24
CA SER A 4 24.48 24.32 24.13
C SER A 4 25.29 23.28 23.34
N ASP A 5 25.27 22.03 23.81
CA ASP A 5 25.87 20.93 23.07
C ASP A 5 25.32 20.88 21.65
N PRO A 6 26.15 20.55 20.64
CA PRO A 6 25.68 20.44 19.26
C PRO A 6 24.56 19.39 19.16
N ILE A 7 23.42 19.77 18.59
CA ILE A 7 22.26 18.89 18.36
C ILE A 7 22.74 17.70 17.52
N SER A 8 22.58 16.48 18.03
CA SER A 8 22.96 15.28 17.27
C SER A 8 21.98 15.05 16.11
N ASN A 9 22.40 14.25 15.11
CA ASN A 9 21.49 13.83 14.02
C ASN A 9 20.24 13.12 14.55
N HIS A 10 20.37 12.36 15.64
CA HIS A 10 19.27 11.69 16.32
C HIS A 10 18.33 12.70 16.99
N ASP A 11 18.87 13.72 17.65
CA ASP A 11 18.08 14.80 18.26
C ASP A 11 17.32 15.59 17.20
N PHE A 12 17.98 15.97 16.10
CA PHE A 12 17.35 16.69 15.00
C PHE A 12 16.20 15.87 14.38
N ARG A 13 16.45 14.59 14.07
CA ARG A 13 15.42 13.66 13.59
C ARG A 13 14.23 13.56 14.54
N THR A 14 14.50 13.40 15.84
CA THR A 14 13.46 13.32 16.88
C THR A 14 12.64 14.61 16.97
N LEU A 15 13.30 15.78 16.91
CA LEU A 15 12.66 17.09 16.97
C LEU A 15 11.71 17.33 15.78
N THR A 16 12.14 16.99 14.56
CA THR A 16 11.29 17.17 13.36
C THR A 16 9.98 16.38 13.46
N ILE A 17 10.06 15.12 13.91
CA ILE A 17 8.90 14.23 14.03
C ILE A 17 8.00 14.64 15.19
N ARG A 18 8.59 15.05 16.33
CA ARG A 18 7.82 15.59 17.46
C ARG A 18 7.03 16.83 17.04
N ALA A 19 7.66 17.75 16.31
CA ALA A 19 7.00 18.95 15.84
C ALA A 19 5.84 18.61 14.86
N ALA A 20 6.03 17.64 13.96
CA ALA A 20 4.96 17.17 13.07
C ALA A 20 3.79 16.54 13.85
N LEU A 21 4.09 15.73 14.87
CA LEU A 21 3.10 15.11 15.75
C LEU A 21 2.30 16.15 16.53
N GLU A 22 2.96 17.16 17.11
CA GLU A 22 2.30 18.24 17.85
C GLU A 22 1.29 18.99 16.97
N ARG A 23 1.64 19.30 15.71
CA ARG A 23 0.69 19.91 14.77
C ARG A 23 -0.46 18.99 14.40
N ALA A 24 -0.19 17.71 14.18
CA ALA A 24 -1.23 16.72 13.88
C ALA A 24 -2.22 16.57 15.05
N VAL A 25 -1.72 16.52 16.29
CA VAL A 25 -2.55 16.47 17.51
C VAL A 25 -3.37 17.75 17.69
N ALA A 26 -2.79 18.92 17.43
CA ALA A 26 -3.51 20.19 17.48
C ALA A 26 -4.64 20.23 16.42
N ALA A 27 -4.35 19.77 15.20
CA ALA A 27 -5.34 19.64 14.14
C ALA A 27 -6.43 18.62 14.49
N GLN A 28 -6.09 17.49 15.14
CA GLN A 28 -7.04 16.47 15.58
C GLN A 28 -7.97 17.03 16.66
N THR A 29 -7.41 17.75 17.63
CA THR A 29 -8.17 18.38 18.71
C THR A 29 -9.18 19.38 18.16
N HIS A 30 -8.77 20.20 17.19
CA HIS A 30 -9.68 21.10 16.48
C HIS A 30 -10.71 20.32 15.65
N ALA A 31 -10.31 19.27 14.93
CA ALA A 31 -11.25 18.46 14.15
C ALA A 31 -12.35 17.82 15.01
N ASN A 32 -12.02 17.46 16.25
CA ASN A 32 -12.95 16.89 17.23
C ASN A 32 -13.86 17.95 17.88
N SER A 33 -13.44 19.21 17.95
CA SER A 33 -14.29 20.30 18.44
C SER A 33 -15.29 20.81 17.39
N LEU A 34 -15.05 20.54 16.11
CA LEU A 34 -15.93 20.95 15.02
C LEU A 34 -17.20 20.08 14.96
N GLY A 35 -18.34 20.69 15.25
CA GLY A 35 -19.65 20.09 15.01
C GLY A 35 -19.95 19.88 13.52
N TYR A 36 -20.85 18.94 13.23
CA TYR A 36 -21.38 18.70 11.88
C TYR A 36 -22.75 19.34 11.62
N ARG A 37 -23.32 20.04 12.62
CA ARG A 37 -24.65 20.66 12.52
C ARG A 37 -24.64 21.71 11.39
N GLY A 38 -25.68 21.69 10.55
CA GLY A 38 -25.86 22.61 9.43
C GLY A 38 -25.02 22.31 8.18
N LYS A 39 -24.17 21.27 8.18
CA LYS A 39 -23.38 20.88 7.00
C LYS A 39 -24.19 19.99 6.05
N SER A 40 -23.98 20.14 4.75
CA SER A 40 -24.58 19.26 3.74
C SER A 40 -24.12 17.80 3.92
N LYS A 41 -24.94 16.83 3.50
CA LYS A 41 -24.60 15.39 3.58
C LYS A 41 -23.22 15.08 2.99
N ARG A 42 -22.91 15.63 1.81
CA ARG A 42 -21.59 15.46 1.16
C ARG A 42 -20.46 16.02 2.01
N ARG A 43 -20.61 17.24 2.52
CA ARG A 43 -19.59 17.89 3.37
C ARG A 43 -19.36 17.13 4.67
N THR A 44 -20.40 16.52 5.25
CA THR A 44 -20.30 15.66 6.44
C THR A 44 -19.53 14.37 6.16
N ILE A 45 -19.72 13.76 4.98
CA ILE A 45 -18.96 12.56 4.58
C ILE A 45 -17.47 12.90 4.46
N VAL A 46 -17.13 13.97 3.73
CA VAL A 46 -15.72 14.38 3.56
C VAL A 46 -15.07 14.74 4.90
N HIS A 47 -15.77 15.44 5.80
CA HIS A 47 -15.24 15.69 7.14
C HIS A 47 -14.95 14.40 7.90
N ARG A 48 -15.87 13.43 7.88
CA ARG A 48 -15.67 12.16 8.56
C ARG A 48 -14.46 11.40 8.01
N ASP A 49 -14.21 11.48 6.70
CA ASP A 49 -13.00 10.93 6.10
C ASP A 49 -11.76 11.60 6.65
N CYS A 50 -11.71 12.92 6.61
CA CYS A 50 -10.59 13.68 7.13
C CYS A 50 -10.33 13.45 8.62
N ASN A 51 -11.37 13.26 9.43
CA ASN A 51 -11.22 12.93 10.85
C ASN A 51 -10.66 11.51 11.04
N ASN A 52 -11.17 10.50 10.32
CA ASN A 52 -10.56 9.16 10.40
C ASN A 52 -9.08 9.18 9.95
N LEU A 53 -8.78 9.96 8.91
CA LEU A 53 -7.43 10.09 8.36
C LEU A 53 -6.49 10.86 9.29
N ILE A 54 -6.98 11.83 10.08
CA ILE A 54 -6.15 12.52 11.07
C ILE A 54 -5.80 11.61 12.25
N ASP A 55 -6.74 10.76 12.67
CA ASP A 55 -6.51 9.76 13.71
C ASP A 55 -5.42 8.77 13.29
N ASP A 56 -5.49 8.26 12.06
CA ASP A 56 -4.46 7.39 11.46
C ASP A 56 -3.10 8.11 11.35
N THR A 57 -3.10 9.39 10.97
CA THR A 57 -1.89 10.23 10.86
C THR A 57 -1.20 10.39 12.21
N VAL A 58 -1.96 10.71 13.26
CA VAL A 58 -1.42 10.83 14.64
C VAL A 58 -0.86 9.48 15.11
N ALA A 59 -1.57 8.37 14.86
CA ALA A 59 -1.10 7.04 15.23
C ALA A 59 0.24 6.69 14.56
N GLN A 60 0.39 6.99 13.27
CA GLN A 60 1.62 6.75 12.50
C GLN A 60 2.78 7.62 12.98
N LEU A 61 2.53 8.90 13.25
CA LEU A 61 3.56 9.81 13.77
C LEU A 61 4.01 9.41 15.19
N ASN A 62 3.08 8.98 16.04
CA ASN A 62 3.40 8.49 17.37
C ASN A 62 4.22 7.19 17.31
N ALA A 63 3.85 6.24 16.45
CA ALA A 63 4.65 5.02 16.22
C ALA A 63 6.07 5.35 15.74
N THR A 64 6.19 6.31 14.81
CA THR A 64 7.48 6.80 14.31
C THR A 64 8.34 7.37 15.44
N LEU A 65 7.76 8.25 16.26
CA LEU A 65 8.47 8.87 17.39
C LEU A 65 8.91 7.84 18.44
N GLN A 66 8.03 6.90 18.79
CA GLN A 66 8.35 5.83 19.74
C GLN A 66 9.50 4.96 19.24
N HIS A 67 9.42 4.52 17.98
CA HIS A 67 10.45 3.70 17.37
C HIS A 67 11.82 4.38 17.42
N ILE A 68 11.90 5.65 16.98
CA ILE A 68 13.17 6.40 16.93
C ILE A 68 13.73 6.67 18.32
N THR A 69 12.86 6.90 19.31
CA THR A 69 13.27 7.11 20.70
C THR A 69 13.85 5.83 21.31
N LEU A 70 13.29 4.66 20.97
CA LEU A 70 13.71 3.36 21.50
C LEU A 70 14.97 2.83 20.80
N THR A 71 15.18 3.14 19.53
CA THR A 71 16.40 2.77 18.80
C THR A 71 17.50 3.81 19.06
N THR A 72 18.29 3.63 20.12
CA THR A 72 19.51 4.43 20.35
C THR A 72 20.60 4.01 19.34
N ASN A 73 21.16 5.00 18.62
CA ASN A 73 22.37 5.08 17.74
C ASN A 73 23.13 3.84 17.18
N ALA A 74 22.73 2.58 17.36
CA ALA A 74 23.53 1.40 17.00
C ALA A 74 22.76 0.28 16.28
N SER A 75 21.43 0.39 16.08
CA SER A 75 20.74 -0.53 15.16
C SER A 75 19.72 0.21 14.29
N LEU A 76 20.12 0.47 13.05
CA LEU A 76 19.26 0.96 11.97
C LEU A 76 18.40 -0.15 11.37
N ALA A 77 18.55 -1.39 11.87
CA ALA A 77 17.64 -2.49 11.60
C ALA A 77 16.24 -2.14 12.16
N GLY A 78 15.39 -1.54 11.33
CA GLY A 78 14.07 -1.01 11.70
C GLY A 78 13.79 0.42 11.21
N SER A 79 14.80 1.14 10.72
CA SER A 79 14.66 2.53 10.30
C SER A 79 13.78 2.74 9.05
N GLU A 80 13.53 1.68 8.29
CA GLU A 80 12.58 1.63 7.15
C GLU A 80 11.11 1.73 7.60
N ASP A 81 10.79 1.31 8.82
CA ASP A 81 9.44 1.41 9.38
C ASP A 81 9.04 2.87 9.55
N SER A 82 9.95 3.69 10.08
CA SER A 82 9.75 5.13 10.26
C SER A 82 9.47 5.84 8.92
N GLN A 83 10.23 5.51 7.86
CA GLN A 83 10.01 6.09 6.53
C GLN A 83 8.65 5.67 5.95
N THR A 84 8.24 4.43 6.21
CA THR A 84 6.96 3.87 5.77
C THR A 84 5.78 4.58 6.45
N TRP A 85 5.84 4.73 7.78
CA TRP A 85 4.77 5.38 8.54
C TRP A 85 4.66 6.87 8.24
N LEU A 86 5.78 7.58 8.09
CA LEU A 86 5.78 8.97 7.61
C LEU A 86 5.17 9.08 6.20
N SER A 87 5.46 8.12 5.32
CA SER A 87 4.89 8.09 3.96
C SER A 87 3.38 7.87 4.00
N ALA A 88 2.90 7.00 4.88
CA ALA A 88 1.47 6.77 5.09
C ALA A 88 0.78 8.00 5.71
N ALA A 89 1.42 8.68 6.67
CA ALA A 89 0.90 9.89 7.31
C ALA A 89 0.66 10.99 6.27
N LEU A 90 1.62 11.23 5.38
CA LEU A 90 1.45 12.19 4.29
C LEU A 90 0.35 11.76 3.29
N THR A 91 0.24 10.46 3.02
CA THR A 91 -0.79 9.90 2.13
C THR A 91 -2.20 10.17 2.67
N ASN A 92 -2.41 10.06 3.98
CA ASN A 92 -3.72 10.33 4.59
C ASN A 92 -4.21 11.76 4.33
N ILE A 93 -3.31 12.74 4.36
CA ILE A 93 -3.62 14.16 4.09
C ILE A 93 -4.09 14.33 2.64
N GLN A 94 -3.40 13.67 1.70
CA GLN A 94 -3.76 13.70 0.28
C GLN A 94 -5.09 13.01 0.01
N THR A 95 -5.40 11.93 0.73
CA THR A 95 -6.70 11.27 0.68
C THR A 95 -7.82 12.17 1.18
N CYS A 96 -7.62 12.89 2.30
CA CYS A 96 -8.59 13.87 2.80
C CYS A 96 -8.85 14.97 1.76
N ARG A 97 -7.79 15.49 1.12
CA ARG A 97 -7.92 16.47 0.03
C ARG A 97 -8.69 15.92 -1.16
N SER A 98 -8.47 14.66 -1.52
CA SER A 98 -9.14 14.02 -2.67
C SER A 98 -10.64 13.80 -2.42
N GLY A 99 -11.05 13.52 -1.17
CA GLY A 99 -12.45 13.31 -0.81
C GLY A 99 -13.36 14.51 -1.13
N SER A 100 -12.86 15.75 -1.01
CA SER A 100 -13.65 16.93 -1.44
C SER A 100 -13.86 16.99 -2.95
N HIS A 101 -12.90 16.51 -3.74
CA HIS A 101 -13.04 16.45 -5.19
C HIS A 101 -14.03 15.37 -5.63
N ASP A 102 -14.00 14.19 -4.99
CA ASP A 102 -14.92 13.07 -5.28
C ASP A 102 -16.39 13.49 -5.22
N LEU A 103 -16.75 14.30 -4.22
CA LEU A 103 -18.13 14.72 -3.97
C LEU A 103 -18.43 16.16 -4.42
N ASN A 104 -17.51 16.78 -5.16
CA ASN A 104 -17.60 18.16 -5.64
C ASN A 104 -17.96 19.16 -4.52
N VAL A 105 -17.26 19.07 -3.40
CA VAL A 105 -17.40 19.98 -2.26
C VAL A 105 -16.38 21.12 -2.42
N THR A 106 -16.85 22.29 -2.84
CA THR A 106 -16.04 23.50 -3.00
C THR A 106 -15.83 24.22 -1.67
N GLY A 107 -14.74 25.01 -1.56
CA GLY A 107 -14.42 25.76 -0.33
C GLY A 107 -14.27 24.86 0.90
N PHE A 108 -13.85 23.61 0.70
CA PHE A 108 -13.62 22.68 1.79
C PHE A 108 -12.32 23.02 2.52
N SER A 109 -12.42 23.22 3.82
CA SER A 109 -11.30 23.33 4.73
C SER A 109 -11.49 22.30 5.84
N SER A 110 -10.38 21.67 6.23
CA SER A 110 -10.30 20.74 7.35
C SER A 110 -8.99 21.05 8.10
N PRO A 111 -8.94 20.90 9.44
CA PRO A 111 -7.72 21.13 10.21
C PRO A 111 -6.50 20.36 9.70
N ILE A 112 -6.69 19.14 9.15
CA ILE A 112 -5.59 18.35 8.57
C ILE A 112 -5.03 18.96 7.28
N LEU A 113 -5.83 19.75 6.54
CA LEU A 113 -5.44 20.33 5.25
C LEU A 113 -4.90 21.76 5.36
N SER A 114 -5.33 22.51 6.38
CA SER A 114 -5.05 23.94 6.50
C SER A 114 -4.98 24.37 7.96
N GLY A 115 -4.08 25.31 8.27
CA GLY A 115 -3.99 25.97 9.57
C GLY A 115 -2.93 25.42 10.53
N TYR A 116 -2.34 24.25 10.22
CA TYR A 116 -1.36 23.59 11.08
C TYR A 116 -0.09 23.12 10.35
N ASN A 117 0.02 23.31 9.04
CA ASN A 117 1.17 22.92 8.20
C ASN A 117 1.61 21.45 8.39
N VAL A 118 0.64 20.56 8.64
CA VAL A 118 0.90 19.14 8.96
C VAL A 118 1.61 18.46 7.78
N SER A 119 1.20 18.75 6.55
CA SER A 119 1.79 18.16 5.34
C SER A 119 3.25 18.53 5.18
N GLU A 120 3.58 19.80 5.35
CA GLU A 120 4.93 20.36 5.23
C GLU A 120 5.85 19.79 6.31
N MET A 121 5.35 19.65 7.54
CA MET A 121 6.15 19.10 8.64
C MET A 121 6.42 17.61 8.49
N ILE A 122 5.47 16.85 7.95
CA ILE A 122 5.70 15.44 7.61
C ILE A 122 6.68 15.32 6.43
N SER A 123 6.58 16.17 5.41
CA SER A 123 7.53 16.22 4.29
C SER A 123 8.96 16.50 4.77
N ASN A 124 9.14 17.49 5.65
CA ASN A 124 10.44 17.77 6.26
C ASN A 124 10.96 16.58 7.08
N SER A 125 10.07 15.90 7.81
CA SER A 125 10.42 14.68 8.56
C SER A 125 10.82 13.52 7.64
N LEU A 126 10.16 13.35 6.50
CA LEU A 126 10.50 12.36 5.46
C LEU A 126 11.88 12.62 4.87
N ALA A 127 12.18 13.88 4.52
CA ALA A 127 13.48 14.27 3.97
C ALA A 127 14.60 14.04 4.99
N THR A 128 14.38 14.45 6.24
CA THR A 128 15.35 14.30 7.34
C THR A 128 15.61 12.83 7.64
N ASN A 129 14.54 12.04 7.81
CA ASN A 129 14.66 10.61 8.08
C ASN A 129 15.37 9.91 6.92
N GLY A 130 14.95 10.16 5.67
CA GLY A 130 15.53 9.56 4.48
C GLY A 130 17.02 9.87 4.28
N ALA A 131 17.44 11.11 4.51
CA ALA A 131 18.85 11.50 4.41
C ALA A 131 19.74 10.74 5.42
N LEU A 132 19.25 10.54 6.65
CA LEU A 132 19.97 9.80 7.68
C LEU A 132 20.04 8.29 7.42
N LEU A 133 19.03 7.73 6.73
CA LEU A 133 19.09 6.35 6.23
C LEU A 133 20.19 6.20 5.18
N ALA A 134 20.27 7.15 4.25
CA ALA A 134 21.28 7.12 3.20
C ALA A 134 22.70 7.24 3.78
N SER A 135 22.93 8.17 4.70
CA SER A 135 24.26 8.41 5.30
C SER A 135 24.80 7.24 6.12
N SER A 136 23.94 6.38 6.64
CA SER A 136 24.33 5.25 7.46
C SER A 136 24.54 3.95 6.68
N SER A 137 23.96 3.84 5.48
CA SER A 137 24.23 2.74 4.56
C SER A 137 25.59 2.83 3.85
N SER A 138 26.30 3.96 3.97
CA SER A 138 27.58 4.22 3.30
C SER A 138 28.76 3.38 3.81
N GLU A 139 28.64 2.63 4.90
CA GLU A 139 29.70 1.70 5.35
C GLU A 139 29.63 0.32 4.66
N THR A 140 28.58 0.01 3.90
CA THR A 140 28.59 -1.18 3.01
C THR A 140 27.62 -0.98 1.85
N THR A 141 28.17 -0.60 0.69
CA THR A 141 27.48 -0.47 -0.62
C THR A 141 26.31 0.53 -0.70
N SER A 142 26.52 1.60 -1.48
CA SER A 142 25.56 2.64 -1.88
C SER A 142 24.10 2.16 -1.99
N SER A 143 23.32 2.32 -0.90
CA SER A 143 21.88 2.20 -0.89
C SER A 143 21.24 3.58 -0.70
N SER A 144 21.22 4.36 -1.77
CA SER A 144 20.45 5.61 -1.80
C SER A 144 18.96 5.28 -1.97
N TYR A 145 18.20 5.49 -0.90
CA TYR A 145 16.73 5.60 -0.91
C TYR A 145 16.24 6.94 -1.54
N GLY A 146 17.17 7.78 -2.00
CA GLY A 146 16.89 8.97 -2.81
C GLY A 146 16.82 8.65 -4.30
N PHE A 147 16.39 9.63 -5.09
CA PHE A 147 16.53 9.62 -6.55
C PHE A 147 17.96 9.19 -6.94
N PRO A 148 18.18 8.32 -7.97
CA PRO A 148 19.52 7.86 -8.30
C PRO A 148 20.47 9.00 -8.69
N ASP A 149 21.69 9.01 -8.13
CA ASP A 149 22.74 10.02 -8.38
C ASP A 149 23.17 10.19 -9.85
N TRP A 150 22.85 9.24 -10.74
CA TRP A 150 23.26 9.31 -12.14
C TRP A 150 22.53 10.39 -12.97
N VAL A 151 21.59 11.12 -12.37
CA VAL A 151 21.07 12.36 -12.94
C VAL A 151 22.13 13.49 -12.95
N THR A 152 23.31 13.32 -12.31
CA THR A 152 24.37 14.36 -12.30
C THR A 152 25.79 13.97 -12.74
N ARG A 153 26.17 12.70 -12.97
CA ARG A 153 27.40 12.34 -13.73
C ARG A 153 27.57 10.83 -13.94
N GLY A 154 28.32 10.47 -14.99
CA GLY A 154 28.44 9.13 -15.55
C GLY A 154 29.46 8.18 -14.89
N GLU A 155 29.24 6.90 -15.20
CA GLU A 155 30.15 5.73 -15.24
C GLU A 155 30.99 5.35 -14.00
N ASN A 156 30.69 4.20 -13.36
CA ASN A 156 31.45 2.92 -13.51
C ASN A 156 31.17 1.83 -12.46
N ASN A 157 31.15 0.58 -12.96
CA ASN A 157 31.41 -0.78 -12.43
C ASN A 157 31.33 -1.17 -10.92
N GLY A 158 30.32 -2.00 -10.62
CA GLY A 158 30.38 -3.43 -10.18
C GLY A 158 31.27 -3.91 -9.02
N THR A 159 30.67 -4.61 -8.04
CA THR A 159 31.13 -5.90 -7.45
C THR A 159 30.02 -6.56 -6.60
N ALA A 160 30.05 -7.90 -6.51
CA ALA A 160 29.05 -8.77 -5.87
C ALA A 160 29.07 -8.71 -4.32
N ALA A 161 27.90 -8.94 -3.70
CA ALA A 161 27.72 -8.94 -2.24
C ALA A 161 27.86 -10.37 -1.63
N PRO A 162 28.34 -10.50 -0.38
CA PRO A 162 28.64 -11.78 0.25
C PRO A 162 27.41 -12.43 0.90
N HIS A 163 27.46 -13.77 0.97
CA HIS A 163 26.50 -14.65 1.62
C HIS A 163 26.62 -14.58 3.16
N GLU A 164 25.59 -14.09 3.85
CA GLU A 164 25.45 -14.30 5.29
C GLU A 164 24.61 -15.56 5.58
N THR A 165 25.18 -16.46 6.37
CA THR A 165 24.56 -17.73 6.78
C THR A 165 23.74 -17.56 8.06
N TYR A 166 22.41 -17.71 7.97
CA TYR A 166 21.51 -17.75 9.13
C TYR A 166 21.44 -19.16 9.74
N SER A 167 21.35 -19.25 11.07
CA SER A 167 21.19 -20.53 11.78
C SER A 167 19.72 -20.97 11.79
N TYR A 168 19.46 -22.20 11.34
CA TYR A 168 18.13 -22.82 11.29
C TYR A 168 17.94 -23.81 12.45
N HIS A 169 16.69 -24.06 12.82
CA HIS A 169 16.31 -25.21 13.62
C HIS A 169 16.42 -26.51 12.80
N LYS A 170 16.46 -27.69 13.46
CA LYS A 170 16.58 -29.01 12.81
C LYS A 170 15.43 -29.34 11.83
N ASP A 171 14.32 -28.63 11.95
CA ASP A 171 13.11 -28.70 11.12
C ASP A 171 13.13 -27.70 9.94
N GLY A 172 14.23 -26.97 9.72
CA GLY A 172 14.42 -26.07 8.58
C GLY A 172 13.88 -24.65 8.76
N PHE A 173 13.38 -24.28 9.95
CA PHE A 173 12.85 -22.93 10.22
C PHE A 173 13.88 -22.00 10.86
N PRO A 174 13.90 -20.69 10.53
CA PRO A 174 14.71 -19.70 11.24
C PRO A 174 14.32 -19.59 12.72
N LYS A 175 15.30 -19.33 13.60
CA LYS A 175 15.09 -19.30 15.06
C LYS A 175 14.14 -18.22 15.59
N TRP A 176 13.86 -17.20 14.80
CA TRP A 176 12.96 -16.11 15.17
C TRP A 176 11.47 -16.44 14.94
N VAL A 177 11.17 -17.55 14.26
CA VAL A 177 9.79 -18.04 14.09
C VAL A 177 9.35 -18.75 15.36
N THR A 178 8.33 -18.21 16.03
CA THR A 178 7.82 -18.82 17.27
C THR A 178 7.29 -20.22 17.00
N THR A 179 7.37 -21.11 18.00
CA THR A 179 6.90 -22.49 17.89
C THR A 179 5.39 -22.58 17.60
N GLY A 180 4.61 -21.58 18.04
CA GLY A 180 3.18 -21.47 17.75
C GLY A 180 2.90 -21.19 16.28
N ASP A 181 3.64 -20.25 15.69
CA ASP A 181 3.53 -19.92 14.26
C ASP A 181 3.99 -21.10 13.38
N ARG A 182 5.08 -21.79 13.76
CA ARG A 182 5.52 -23.02 13.06
C ARG A 182 4.42 -24.09 12.97
N ARG A 183 3.70 -24.31 14.07
CA ARG A 183 2.62 -25.31 14.14
C ARG A 183 1.42 -24.90 13.28
N LEU A 184 1.08 -23.61 13.24
CA LEU A 184 0.03 -23.07 12.37
C LEU A 184 0.38 -23.23 10.89
N LEU A 185 1.66 -23.11 10.54
CA LEU A 185 2.18 -23.26 9.17
C LEU A 185 2.25 -24.70 8.68
N GLN A 186 2.37 -25.68 9.58
CA GLN A 186 2.56 -27.09 9.23
C GLN A 186 1.27 -27.92 9.23
N THR A 187 0.20 -27.52 9.93
CA THR A 187 -0.96 -28.41 10.15
C THR A 187 -2.31 -27.91 9.63
N GLY A 188 -2.38 -26.80 8.88
CA GLY A 188 -3.67 -26.20 8.54
C GLY A 188 -4.35 -25.71 9.83
N ALA A 189 -4.05 -24.48 10.23
CA ALA A 189 -4.50 -23.86 11.48
C ALA A 189 -5.97 -24.16 11.82
N ARG A 190 -6.24 -24.63 13.05
CA ARG A 190 -7.60 -24.65 13.60
C ARG A 190 -8.10 -23.21 13.69
N PRO A 191 -9.20 -22.84 13.01
CA PRO A 191 -9.68 -21.47 13.04
C PRO A 191 -10.15 -21.09 14.46
N ASN A 192 -9.95 -19.82 14.84
CA ASN A 192 -10.50 -19.28 16.08
C ASN A 192 -12.01 -19.13 15.98
N LEU A 193 -12.50 -18.69 14.82
CA LEU A 193 -13.93 -18.59 14.50
C LEU A 193 -14.21 -19.11 13.09
N VAL A 194 -15.38 -19.72 12.91
CA VAL A 194 -15.92 -20.12 11.62
C VAL A 194 -17.13 -19.26 11.32
N VAL A 195 -17.18 -18.69 10.11
CA VAL A 195 -18.32 -17.95 9.58
C VAL A 195 -19.00 -18.80 8.52
N ALA A 196 -20.28 -19.10 8.69
CA ALA A 196 -21.06 -19.90 7.75
C ALA A 196 -22.52 -19.42 7.69
N GLN A 197 -23.01 -19.07 6.49
CA GLN A 197 -24.37 -18.52 6.30
C GLN A 197 -25.46 -19.55 6.60
N ASP A 198 -25.16 -20.85 6.47
CA ASP A 198 -26.05 -21.99 6.77
C ASP A 198 -26.22 -22.26 8.27
N GLY A 199 -25.50 -21.54 9.14
CA GLY A 199 -25.54 -21.72 10.59
C GLY A 199 -24.62 -22.82 11.14
N SER A 200 -23.80 -23.46 10.30
CA SER A 200 -22.84 -24.50 10.70
C SER A 200 -21.56 -23.97 11.36
N GLY A 201 -21.41 -22.65 11.47
CA GLY A 201 -20.25 -21.97 12.07
C GLY A 201 -20.61 -21.21 13.34
N ASN A 202 -19.63 -20.52 13.94
CA ASN A 202 -19.82 -19.67 15.12
C ASN A 202 -20.69 -18.44 14.83
N HIS A 203 -20.56 -17.87 13.62
CA HIS A 203 -21.33 -16.69 13.18
C HIS A 203 -21.85 -16.88 11.76
N ARG A 204 -22.93 -16.17 11.42
CA ARG A 204 -23.48 -16.14 10.04
C ARG A 204 -22.88 -15.04 9.17
N THR A 205 -22.32 -14.01 9.78
CA THR A 205 -21.75 -12.83 9.12
C THR A 205 -20.31 -12.64 9.53
N ILE A 206 -19.52 -12.02 8.65
CA ILE A 206 -18.11 -11.72 8.91
C ILE A 206 -18.01 -10.58 9.91
N SER A 207 -18.90 -9.58 9.83
CA SER A 207 -18.97 -8.48 10.81
C SER A 207 -19.09 -8.98 12.25
N ALA A 208 -19.96 -9.97 12.51
CA ALA A 208 -20.14 -10.51 13.86
C ALA A 208 -18.88 -11.26 14.37
N ALA A 209 -18.15 -11.93 13.47
CA ALA A 209 -16.88 -12.57 13.82
C ALA A 209 -15.76 -11.55 14.10
N LEU A 210 -15.74 -10.43 13.36
CA LEU A 210 -14.82 -9.32 13.64
C LEU A 210 -15.14 -8.63 14.97
N ASP A 211 -16.42 -8.44 15.31
CA ASP A 211 -16.84 -7.92 16.61
C ASP A 211 -16.38 -8.84 17.75
N ALA A 212 -16.49 -10.16 17.56
CA ALA A 212 -15.97 -11.14 18.53
C ALA A 212 -14.44 -11.10 18.63
N ALA A 213 -13.73 -10.99 17.49
CA ALA A 213 -12.28 -10.82 17.48
C ALA A 213 -11.83 -9.54 18.21
N GLY A 214 -12.62 -8.46 18.13
CA GLY A 214 -12.36 -7.21 18.86
C GLY A 214 -12.37 -7.35 20.38
N ARG A 215 -13.03 -8.39 20.92
CA ARG A 215 -13.09 -8.68 22.36
C ARG A 215 -12.04 -9.71 22.82
N ARG A 216 -11.19 -10.21 21.91
CA ARG A 216 -10.15 -11.19 22.25
C ARG A 216 -9.11 -10.60 23.19
N SER A 217 -8.53 -11.44 24.03
CA SER A 217 -7.33 -11.11 24.81
C SER A 217 -6.07 -11.48 24.03
N GLY A 218 -5.05 -10.63 24.09
CA GLY A 218 -3.75 -10.85 23.45
C GLY A 218 -3.68 -10.38 21.99
N ASN A 219 -2.46 -10.43 21.44
CA ASN A 219 -2.11 -9.83 20.14
C ASN A 219 -1.72 -10.86 19.07
N GLY A 220 -1.93 -12.16 19.34
CA GLY A 220 -1.62 -13.23 18.41
C GLY A 220 -2.49 -13.22 17.15
N ARG A 221 -2.06 -13.98 16.15
CA ARG A 221 -2.82 -14.25 14.92
C ARG A 221 -4.23 -14.77 15.24
N PHE A 222 -5.27 -14.09 14.76
CA PHE A 222 -6.66 -14.50 14.95
C PHE A 222 -7.26 -14.91 13.60
N VAL A 223 -7.48 -16.21 13.43
CA VAL A 223 -7.91 -16.84 12.18
C VAL A 223 -9.44 -16.98 12.16
N ILE A 224 -10.06 -16.35 11.17
CA ILE A 224 -11.49 -16.46 10.86
C ILE A 224 -11.63 -17.25 9.55
N HIS A 225 -12.15 -18.47 9.64
CA HIS A 225 -12.48 -19.28 8.47
C HIS A 225 -13.87 -18.89 7.95
N VAL A 226 -13.91 -18.33 6.75
CA VAL A 226 -15.14 -17.92 6.07
C VAL A 226 -15.51 -18.98 5.05
N ARG A 227 -16.54 -19.77 5.37
CA ARG A 227 -17.01 -20.84 4.47
C ARG A 227 -17.48 -20.28 3.13
N ARG A 228 -17.65 -21.17 2.16
CA ARG A 228 -18.23 -20.83 0.85
C ARG A 228 -19.55 -20.07 1.02
N GLY A 229 -19.75 -19.06 0.18
CA GLY A 229 -20.93 -18.20 0.24
C GLY A 229 -20.68 -16.84 -0.40
N VAL A 230 -21.77 -16.10 -0.55
CA VAL A 230 -21.74 -14.71 -1.01
C VAL A 230 -22.17 -13.82 0.16
N TYR A 231 -21.19 -13.18 0.78
CA TYR A 231 -21.34 -12.32 1.93
C TYR A 231 -21.54 -10.88 1.47
N ARG A 232 -22.77 -10.36 1.60
CA ARG A 232 -23.14 -8.99 1.22
C ARG A 232 -22.91 -8.05 2.41
N GLU A 233 -21.64 -7.69 2.63
CA GLU A 233 -21.21 -6.90 3.78
C GLU A 233 -20.20 -5.84 3.33
N ASN A 234 -20.30 -4.62 3.89
CA ASN A 234 -19.22 -3.63 3.84
C ASN A 234 -18.45 -3.70 5.16
N LEU A 235 -17.17 -4.10 5.12
CA LEU A 235 -16.38 -4.39 6.31
C LEU A 235 -15.28 -3.34 6.52
N GLU A 236 -15.04 -2.99 7.77
CA GLU A 236 -13.93 -2.12 8.19
C GLU A 236 -13.12 -2.83 9.30
N ILE A 237 -11.89 -3.22 8.97
CA ILE A 237 -10.96 -3.92 9.87
C ILE A 237 -9.92 -2.89 10.33
N GLY A 238 -10.31 -2.12 11.35
CA GLY A 238 -9.57 -0.96 11.84
C GLY A 238 -8.30 -1.29 12.65
N ASN A 239 -7.59 -0.26 13.09
CA ASN A 239 -6.30 -0.37 13.82
C ASN A 239 -6.36 -1.17 15.14
N SER A 240 -7.54 -1.33 15.74
CA SER A 240 -7.77 -2.16 16.93
C SER A 240 -7.81 -3.67 16.62
N LEU A 241 -8.05 -4.03 15.35
CA LEU A 241 -8.15 -5.41 14.87
C LEU A 241 -6.84 -5.83 14.17
N ARG A 242 -5.75 -5.87 14.95
CA ARG A 242 -4.43 -6.34 14.48
C ARG A 242 -4.37 -7.87 14.33
N ASN A 243 -3.52 -8.34 13.42
CA ASN A 243 -3.22 -9.75 13.18
C ASN A 243 -4.45 -10.62 12.83
N ILE A 244 -5.48 -10.04 12.23
CA ILE A 244 -6.62 -10.79 11.69
C ILE A 244 -6.19 -11.56 10.44
N MET A 245 -6.61 -12.82 10.32
CA MET A 245 -6.49 -13.61 9.11
C MET A 245 -7.86 -14.09 8.66
N LEU A 246 -8.28 -13.72 7.45
CA LEU A 246 -9.47 -14.27 6.81
C LEU A 246 -9.06 -15.39 5.85
N VAL A 247 -9.61 -16.59 6.04
CA VAL A 247 -9.35 -17.75 5.16
C VAL A 247 -10.66 -18.20 4.55
N GLY A 248 -10.74 -18.24 3.23
CA GLY A 248 -11.92 -18.71 2.49
C GLY A 248 -11.80 -20.15 2.01
N ASP A 249 -12.91 -20.73 1.56
CA ASP A 249 -12.96 -22.05 0.90
C ASP A 249 -12.45 -22.00 -0.57
N GLY A 250 -11.71 -20.95 -0.93
CA GLY A 250 -11.19 -20.70 -2.27
C GLY A 250 -11.84 -19.49 -2.94
N MET A 251 -11.06 -18.78 -3.77
CA MET A 251 -11.45 -17.50 -4.37
C MET A 251 -12.78 -17.55 -5.16
N LYS A 252 -13.13 -18.71 -5.74
CA LYS A 252 -14.40 -18.89 -6.49
C LYS A 252 -15.60 -19.17 -5.57
N ASN A 253 -15.34 -19.62 -4.35
CA ASN A 253 -16.34 -20.16 -3.44
C ASN A 253 -16.73 -19.17 -2.33
N THR A 254 -15.77 -18.37 -1.85
CA THR A 254 -16.00 -17.38 -0.78
C THR A 254 -15.85 -15.97 -1.34
N ILE A 255 -16.96 -15.23 -1.41
CA ILE A 255 -17.02 -13.88 -2.00
C ILE A 255 -17.59 -12.89 -0.99
N ILE A 256 -16.88 -11.79 -0.76
CA ILE A 256 -17.38 -10.63 -0.01
C ILE A 256 -17.70 -9.52 -1.02
N THR A 257 -18.95 -9.05 -1.02
CA THR A 257 -19.45 -8.16 -2.08
C THR A 257 -20.20 -6.94 -1.55
N GLY A 258 -19.98 -5.80 -2.19
CA GLY A 258 -20.68 -4.53 -1.95
C GLY A 258 -20.86 -3.75 -3.26
N SER A 259 -21.45 -2.55 -3.19
CA SER A 259 -21.76 -1.75 -4.38
C SER A 259 -21.69 -0.23 -4.15
N ARG A 260 -20.94 0.22 -3.14
CA ARG A 260 -20.74 1.65 -2.88
C ARG A 260 -19.84 2.24 -3.97
N SER A 261 -20.09 3.49 -4.34
CA SER A 261 -19.37 4.18 -5.42
C SER A 261 -19.47 5.70 -5.26
N VAL A 262 -18.62 6.42 -6.00
CA VAL A 262 -18.70 7.88 -6.11
C VAL A 262 -20.00 8.34 -6.77
N GLY A 263 -20.43 7.66 -7.85
CA GLY A 263 -21.74 7.91 -8.47
C GLY A 263 -22.91 7.69 -7.50
N GLY A 264 -22.74 6.80 -6.51
CA GLY A 264 -23.70 6.56 -5.42
C GLY A 264 -23.57 7.50 -4.21
N GLY A 265 -22.71 8.52 -4.28
CA GLY A 265 -22.54 9.52 -3.22
C GLY A 265 -21.59 9.14 -2.08
N SER A 266 -20.75 8.11 -2.27
CA SER A 266 -19.60 7.83 -1.39
C SER A 266 -18.36 8.59 -1.87
N THR A 267 -17.37 8.81 -1.02
CA THR A 267 -16.01 9.11 -1.51
C THR A 267 -15.37 7.83 -2.04
N THR A 268 -14.33 7.95 -2.84
CA THR A 268 -13.52 6.81 -3.30
C THR A 268 -13.00 6.02 -2.10
N PHE A 269 -12.52 6.72 -1.06
CA PHE A 269 -12.04 6.12 0.19
C PHE A 269 -13.09 5.26 0.93
N ARG A 270 -14.35 5.73 1.01
CA ARG A 270 -15.46 5.00 1.67
C ARG A 270 -16.22 4.03 0.76
N SER A 271 -15.94 4.04 -0.53
CA SER A 271 -16.59 3.13 -1.49
C SER A 271 -16.17 1.67 -1.32
N ALA A 272 -15.08 1.41 -0.58
CA ALA A 272 -14.53 0.08 -0.35
C ALA A 272 -15.58 -0.91 0.17
N THR A 273 -15.64 -2.09 -0.47
CA THR A 273 -16.40 -3.22 0.07
C THR A 273 -15.73 -3.75 1.32
N VAL A 274 -14.41 -3.92 1.30
CA VAL A 274 -13.61 -4.21 2.49
C VAL A 274 -12.50 -3.18 2.62
N ALA A 275 -12.41 -2.55 3.80
CA ALA A 275 -11.34 -1.65 4.17
C ALA A 275 -10.53 -2.24 5.33
N VAL A 276 -9.21 -2.24 5.20
CA VAL A 276 -8.30 -2.82 6.21
C VAL A 276 -7.22 -1.81 6.57
N THR A 277 -7.09 -1.48 7.86
CA THR A 277 -5.98 -0.69 8.41
C THR A 277 -5.28 -1.39 9.58
N GLY A 278 -5.93 -2.37 10.22
CA GLY A 278 -5.31 -3.20 11.25
C GLY A 278 -4.06 -3.93 10.74
N GLU A 279 -2.93 -3.69 11.41
CA GLU A 279 -1.60 -4.21 11.08
C GLU A 279 -1.56 -5.75 10.97
N GLY A 280 -0.74 -6.25 10.05
CA GLY A 280 -0.47 -7.67 9.89
C GLY A 280 -1.64 -8.46 9.32
N PHE A 281 -2.58 -7.81 8.63
CA PHE A 281 -3.75 -8.49 8.07
C PHE A 281 -3.37 -9.52 7.00
N ILE A 282 -4.00 -10.69 7.03
CA ILE A 282 -3.85 -11.70 5.98
C ILE A 282 -5.22 -12.08 5.41
N ALA A 283 -5.33 -12.16 4.09
CA ALA A 283 -6.45 -12.82 3.43
C ALA A 283 -5.94 -13.94 2.53
N GLN A 284 -6.60 -15.10 2.59
CA GLN A 284 -6.29 -16.24 1.74
C GLN A 284 -7.55 -16.86 1.13
N GLY A 285 -7.55 -17.08 -0.19
CA GLY A 285 -8.62 -17.84 -0.83
C GLY A 285 -9.99 -17.17 -0.78
N ILE A 286 -10.05 -15.84 -0.85
CA ILE A 286 -11.29 -15.04 -0.79
C ILE A 286 -11.33 -14.08 -1.99
N THR A 287 -12.53 -13.81 -2.52
CA THR A 287 -12.74 -12.74 -3.50
C THR A 287 -13.41 -11.52 -2.85
N PHE A 288 -12.83 -10.35 -3.07
CA PHE A 288 -13.40 -9.05 -2.73
C PHE A 288 -14.00 -8.43 -3.99
N ARG A 289 -15.28 -8.05 -3.95
CA ARG A 289 -16.02 -7.59 -5.14
C ARG A 289 -16.78 -6.29 -4.88
N ASN A 290 -16.68 -5.37 -5.83
CA ASN A 290 -17.61 -4.24 -5.94
C ASN A 290 -18.44 -4.34 -7.22
N THR A 291 -19.77 -4.37 -7.09
CA THR A 291 -20.73 -4.55 -8.19
C THR A 291 -21.37 -3.26 -8.69
N ALA A 292 -20.85 -2.08 -8.33
CA ALA A 292 -21.44 -0.80 -8.76
C ALA A 292 -21.51 -0.66 -10.30
N GLY A 293 -20.54 -1.23 -11.02
CA GLY A 293 -20.47 -1.14 -12.49
C GLY A 293 -19.77 0.14 -12.97
N PRO A 294 -19.34 0.18 -14.25
CA PRO A 294 -18.48 1.25 -14.75
C PRO A 294 -19.19 2.60 -14.86
N GLN A 295 -20.53 2.62 -14.98
CA GLN A 295 -21.36 3.83 -15.04
C GLN A 295 -21.39 4.60 -13.71
N ASN A 296 -20.97 3.97 -12.61
CA ASN A 296 -20.98 4.55 -11.27
C ASN A 296 -19.62 5.14 -10.85
N HIS A 297 -18.69 5.26 -11.80
CA HIS A 297 -17.33 5.78 -11.58
C HIS A 297 -16.57 4.98 -10.51
N GLN A 298 -15.76 5.63 -9.67
CA GLN A 298 -14.88 4.97 -8.69
C GLN A 298 -15.68 4.11 -7.71
N ALA A 299 -15.30 2.83 -7.59
CA ALA A 299 -15.99 1.86 -6.75
C ALA A 299 -15.03 0.75 -6.27
N VAL A 300 -14.51 0.92 -5.06
CA VAL A 300 -13.42 0.09 -4.53
C VAL A 300 -13.92 -1.27 -4.04
N ALA A 301 -13.26 -2.35 -4.45
CA ALA A 301 -13.50 -3.70 -3.93
C ALA A 301 -12.74 -3.92 -2.61
N LEU A 302 -11.44 -3.66 -2.60
CA LEU A 302 -10.60 -3.69 -1.40
C LEU A 302 -9.79 -2.40 -1.28
N ARG A 303 -9.79 -1.80 -0.09
CA ARG A 303 -8.81 -0.79 0.33
C ARG A 303 -7.92 -1.36 1.43
N SER A 304 -6.61 -1.40 1.21
CA SER A 304 -5.64 -1.73 2.26
C SER A 304 -4.76 -0.53 2.58
N GLY A 305 -4.76 -0.13 3.85
CA GLY A 305 -3.76 0.72 4.50
C GLY A 305 -3.13 0.00 5.69
N SER A 306 -3.14 -1.33 5.68
CA SER A 306 -2.57 -2.20 6.73
C SER A 306 -1.10 -2.47 6.42
N ASP A 307 -0.23 -2.12 7.36
CA ASP A 307 1.19 -2.45 7.25
C ASP A 307 1.41 -3.94 7.42
N LEU A 308 2.38 -4.48 6.68
CA LEU A 308 2.71 -5.90 6.65
C LEU A 308 1.51 -6.80 6.28
N SER A 309 0.64 -6.31 5.37
CA SER A 309 -0.53 -7.07 4.92
C SER A 309 -0.21 -8.03 3.77
N VAL A 310 -0.83 -9.22 3.79
CA VAL A 310 -0.69 -10.24 2.74
C VAL A 310 -2.03 -10.67 2.17
N PHE A 311 -2.07 -10.79 0.84
CA PHE A 311 -3.19 -11.35 0.11
C PHE A 311 -2.69 -12.52 -0.74
N TYR A 312 -3.12 -13.74 -0.43
CA TYR A 312 -2.65 -14.95 -1.09
C TYR A 312 -3.80 -15.71 -1.76
N ARG A 313 -3.73 -15.88 -3.08
CA ARG A 313 -4.81 -16.54 -3.85
C ARG A 313 -6.16 -15.87 -3.64
N CYS A 314 -6.17 -14.54 -3.70
CA CYS A 314 -7.37 -13.73 -3.58
C CYS A 314 -7.85 -13.23 -4.96
N GLY A 315 -9.15 -12.99 -5.07
CA GLY A 315 -9.77 -12.31 -6.20
C GLY A 315 -10.11 -10.85 -5.87
N PHE A 316 -9.91 -9.95 -6.82
CA PHE A 316 -10.29 -8.55 -6.72
C PHE A 316 -11.09 -8.16 -7.95
N GLU A 317 -12.39 -7.90 -7.76
CA GLU A 317 -13.33 -7.76 -8.86
C GLU A 317 -14.05 -6.42 -8.79
N GLY A 318 -13.82 -5.55 -9.78
CA GLY A 318 -14.49 -4.27 -9.91
C GLY A 318 -14.42 -3.75 -11.35
N TYR A 319 -14.58 -2.43 -11.49
CA TYR A 319 -14.36 -1.70 -12.73
C TYR A 319 -13.32 -0.60 -12.47
N GLN A 320 -13.75 0.65 -12.33
CA GLN A 320 -12.88 1.75 -11.97
C GLN A 320 -12.47 1.65 -10.49
N ASP A 321 -11.18 1.85 -10.21
CA ASP A 321 -10.61 1.92 -8.85
C ASP A 321 -10.81 0.63 -8.03
N THR A 322 -10.61 -0.54 -8.63
CA THR A 322 -10.91 -1.84 -8.00
C THR A 322 -10.10 -2.11 -6.73
N LEU A 323 -8.77 -2.01 -6.80
CA LEU A 323 -7.85 -2.32 -5.71
C LEU A 323 -7.12 -1.03 -5.27
N TYR A 324 -7.49 -0.55 -4.09
CA TYR A 324 -6.89 0.64 -3.49
C TYR A 324 -5.77 0.24 -2.52
N VAL A 325 -4.54 0.16 -3.05
CA VAL A 325 -3.29 -0.02 -2.28
C VAL A 325 -2.92 1.31 -1.61
N HIS A 326 -3.73 1.71 -0.63
CA HIS A 326 -3.75 3.07 -0.07
C HIS A 326 -2.40 3.50 0.50
N SER A 327 -1.85 2.78 1.47
CA SER A 327 -0.62 3.15 2.19
C SER A 327 0.08 1.92 2.82
N GLN A 328 1.23 2.13 3.47
CA GLN A 328 2.03 1.11 4.18
C GLN A 328 2.62 0.01 3.26
N ARG A 329 3.21 -1.04 3.83
CA ARG A 329 3.79 -2.17 3.07
C ARG A 329 2.77 -3.29 2.85
N GLN A 330 2.71 -3.80 1.62
CA GLN A 330 1.73 -4.81 1.23
C GLN A 330 2.32 -5.84 0.25
N PHE A 331 1.85 -7.08 0.34
CA PHE A 331 2.26 -8.17 -0.56
C PHE A 331 1.05 -8.93 -1.11
N TYR A 332 0.99 -9.07 -2.43
CA TYR A 332 -0.07 -9.80 -3.13
C TYR A 332 0.57 -10.95 -3.92
N ARG A 333 0.12 -12.18 -3.69
CA ARG A 333 0.70 -13.39 -4.27
C ARG A 333 -0.37 -14.27 -4.90
N GLU A 334 -0.16 -14.68 -6.15
CA GLU A 334 -1.07 -15.59 -6.87
C GLU A 334 -2.52 -15.08 -6.92
N CYS A 335 -2.69 -13.75 -6.98
CA CYS A 335 -4.00 -13.10 -6.99
C CYS A 335 -4.53 -12.87 -8.40
N TYR A 336 -5.85 -12.74 -8.52
CA TYR A 336 -6.52 -12.32 -9.74
C TYR A 336 -7.12 -10.92 -9.53
N ILE A 337 -6.74 -9.97 -10.39
CA ILE A 337 -7.21 -8.58 -10.32
C ILE A 337 -7.91 -8.21 -11.62
N PHE A 338 -9.14 -7.71 -11.51
CA PHE A 338 -9.99 -7.32 -12.63
C PHE A 338 -10.52 -5.90 -12.50
N GLY A 339 -10.34 -5.07 -13.53
CA GLY A 339 -10.92 -3.73 -13.55
C GLY A 339 -10.79 -3.00 -14.89
N THR A 340 -11.04 -1.70 -14.91
CA THR A 340 -10.99 -0.85 -16.11
C THR A 340 -10.06 0.36 -15.93
N VAL A 341 -10.56 1.45 -15.36
CA VAL A 341 -9.79 2.67 -15.17
C VAL A 341 -9.08 2.58 -13.82
N ASP A 342 -7.77 2.82 -13.78
CA ASP A 342 -6.96 2.97 -12.57
C ASP A 342 -7.14 1.85 -11.54
N PHE A 343 -7.30 0.60 -12.01
CA PHE A 343 -7.87 -0.43 -11.16
C PHE A 343 -6.90 -1.02 -10.12
N ILE A 344 -5.62 -0.65 -10.16
CA ILE A 344 -4.65 -0.78 -9.07
C ILE A 344 -4.08 0.63 -8.78
N PHE A 345 -4.49 1.26 -7.70
CA PHE A 345 -4.13 2.66 -7.42
C PHE A 345 -3.82 2.89 -5.95
N GLY A 346 -3.13 3.99 -5.65
CA GLY A 346 -2.77 4.38 -4.29
C GLY A 346 -1.29 4.66 -4.10
N ASN A 347 -0.86 4.72 -2.85
CA ASN A 347 0.49 5.13 -2.47
C ASN A 347 1.12 4.21 -1.41
N ALA A 348 0.79 2.93 -1.42
CA ALA A 348 1.51 1.92 -0.65
C ALA A 348 2.93 1.67 -1.20
N ALA A 349 3.79 1.03 -0.41
CA ALA A 349 4.93 0.27 -0.91
C ALA A 349 4.44 -1.17 -1.14
N VAL A 350 4.12 -1.52 -2.39
CA VAL A 350 3.45 -2.80 -2.70
C VAL A 350 4.17 -3.61 -3.75
N VAL A 351 4.27 -4.92 -3.52
CA VAL A 351 4.67 -5.90 -4.54
C VAL A 351 3.52 -6.85 -4.86
N LEU A 352 3.18 -6.94 -6.14
CA LEU A 352 2.28 -7.95 -6.70
C LEU A 352 3.13 -8.99 -7.43
N GLN A 353 3.18 -10.21 -6.91
CA GLN A 353 4.03 -11.29 -7.42
C GLN A 353 3.20 -12.48 -7.90
N ASN A 354 3.46 -12.97 -9.10
CA ASN A 354 2.73 -14.10 -9.70
C ASN A 354 1.23 -13.84 -9.82
N CYS A 355 0.82 -12.60 -10.08
CA CYS A 355 -0.58 -12.22 -10.19
C CYS A 355 -1.08 -12.27 -11.64
N MET A 356 -2.38 -12.49 -11.79
CA MET A 356 -3.10 -12.40 -13.07
C MET A 356 -3.89 -11.09 -13.08
N ILE A 357 -3.49 -10.16 -13.95
CA ILE A 357 -3.99 -8.79 -13.99
C ILE A 357 -4.72 -8.59 -15.31
N TYR A 358 -6.04 -8.52 -15.26
CA TYR A 358 -6.88 -8.55 -16.45
C TYR A 358 -7.80 -7.34 -16.53
N GLY A 359 -7.63 -6.54 -17.59
CA GLY A 359 -8.59 -5.51 -17.88
C GLY A 359 -9.94 -6.12 -18.33
N ARG A 360 -11.02 -5.43 -17.99
CA ARG A 360 -12.39 -5.74 -18.40
C ARG A 360 -12.81 -4.82 -19.53
N ARG A 361 -13.91 -5.14 -20.21
CA ARG A 361 -14.48 -4.23 -21.22
C ARG A 361 -14.84 -2.89 -20.57
N PRO A 362 -14.28 -1.76 -21.03
CA PRO A 362 -14.59 -0.44 -20.49
C PRO A 362 -15.87 0.13 -21.13
N MET A 363 -16.35 1.29 -20.66
CA MET A 363 -17.37 2.04 -21.41
C MET A 363 -16.79 2.58 -22.72
N ASN A 364 -17.67 2.97 -23.65
CA ASN A 364 -17.23 3.56 -24.91
C ASN A 364 -16.38 4.82 -24.65
N GLY A 365 -15.23 4.93 -25.33
CA GLY A 365 -14.30 6.06 -25.18
C GLY A 365 -13.41 6.03 -23.93
N GLN A 366 -13.61 5.11 -22.98
CA GLN A 366 -12.73 5.00 -21.81
C GLN A 366 -11.43 4.25 -22.15
N GLN A 367 -10.31 4.82 -21.70
CA GLN A 367 -9.00 4.17 -21.76
C GLN A 367 -8.72 3.45 -20.44
N ILE A 368 -8.18 2.24 -20.55
CA ILE A 368 -7.81 1.41 -19.39
C ILE A 368 -6.37 1.70 -19.03
N ALA A 369 -6.13 2.00 -17.76
CA ALA A 369 -4.81 2.07 -17.17
C ALA A 369 -4.76 1.06 -16.02
N VAL A 370 -3.79 0.14 -16.06
CA VAL A 370 -3.65 -0.87 -15.00
C VAL A 370 -3.33 -0.21 -13.67
N THR A 371 -2.35 0.71 -13.66
CA THR A 371 -1.95 1.40 -12.44
C THR A 371 -2.18 2.91 -12.46
N ALA A 372 -2.56 3.48 -11.32
CA ALA A 372 -2.50 4.92 -11.07
C ALA A 372 -1.81 5.19 -9.73
N GLN A 373 -0.48 5.28 -9.74
CA GLN A 373 0.31 5.39 -8.52
C GLN A 373 0.37 6.85 -8.04
N GLY A 374 0.14 7.03 -6.74
CA GLY A 374 -0.17 8.32 -6.12
C GLY A 374 0.93 8.91 -5.23
N ARG A 375 2.21 8.70 -5.53
CA ARG A 375 3.30 9.29 -4.74
C ARG A 375 3.40 10.81 -4.95
N THR A 376 3.31 11.57 -3.86
CA THR A 376 3.28 13.05 -3.89
C THR A 376 4.58 13.71 -3.46
N ASP A 377 5.46 12.98 -2.78
CA ASP A 377 6.73 13.50 -2.29
C ASP A 377 7.86 12.53 -2.68
N PRO A 378 8.99 13.02 -3.23
CA PRO A 378 10.08 12.17 -3.70
C PRO A 378 10.73 11.34 -2.58
N ASN A 379 10.64 11.81 -1.32
CA ASN A 379 11.19 11.14 -0.15
C ASN A 379 10.29 9.99 0.34
N GLN A 380 9.05 9.86 -0.15
CA GLN A 380 8.24 8.68 0.18
C GLN A 380 8.86 7.40 -0.41
N ASN A 381 8.93 6.36 0.41
CA ASN A 381 9.46 5.05 0.02
C ASN A 381 8.41 4.15 -0.69
N THR A 382 7.41 4.76 -1.32
CA THR A 382 6.21 4.10 -1.85
C THR A 382 6.26 3.87 -3.36
N GLY A 383 5.39 3.02 -3.90
CA GLY A 383 5.36 2.65 -5.31
C GLY A 383 4.66 1.32 -5.55
N ILE A 384 4.36 1.03 -6.82
CA ILE A 384 3.76 -0.24 -7.24
C ILE A 384 4.80 -1.05 -8.01
N SER A 385 5.14 -2.24 -7.50
CA SER A 385 6.00 -3.20 -8.18
C SER A 385 5.19 -4.42 -8.61
N ILE A 386 5.18 -4.72 -9.91
CA ILE A 386 4.51 -5.89 -10.48
C ILE A 386 5.60 -6.83 -11.02
N GLN A 387 5.76 -7.96 -10.34
CA GLN A 387 6.82 -8.94 -10.61
C GLN A 387 6.25 -10.28 -11.05
N ASN A 388 6.86 -10.89 -12.06
CA ASN A 388 6.55 -12.26 -12.50
C ASN A 388 5.04 -12.52 -12.69
N SER A 389 4.34 -11.52 -13.20
CA SER A 389 2.88 -11.51 -13.32
C SER A 389 2.44 -11.59 -14.78
N ARG A 390 1.14 -11.55 -15.04
CA ARG A 390 0.58 -11.49 -16.40
C ARG A 390 -0.41 -10.33 -16.53
N VAL A 391 -0.27 -9.52 -17.57
CA VAL A 391 -1.17 -8.40 -17.91
C VAL A 391 -1.80 -8.63 -19.29
N GLY A 392 -3.12 -8.49 -19.41
CA GLY A 392 -3.79 -8.62 -20.72
C GLY A 392 -5.32 -8.52 -20.69
N SER A 393 -5.98 -9.33 -21.52
CA SER A 393 -7.45 -9.46 -21.72
C SER A 393 -8.09 -8.37 -22.61
N VAL A 394 -7.69 -7.11 -22.49
CA VAL A 394 -8.26 -5.99 -23.27
C VAL A 394 -7.18 -4.95 -23.58
N ARG A 395 -7.47 -4.04 -24.53
CA ARG A 395 -6.58 -2.91 -24.82
C ARG A 395 -6.34 -2.06 -23.58
N THR A 396 -5.08 -1.88 -23.20
CA THR A 396 -4.72 -1.22 -21.93
C THR A 396 -3.38 -0.50 -22.01
N TYR A 397 -3.21 0.49 -21.14
CA TYR A 397 -1.92 1.05 -20.74
C TYR A 397 -1.48 0.42 -19.41
N LEU A 398 -0.17 0.37 -19.17
CA LEU A 398 0.45 -0.09 -17.93
C LEU A 398 0.12 0.84 -16.75
N GLY A 399 0.00 2.14 -17.01
CA GLY A 399 -0.44 3.09 -16.00
C GLY A 399 -0.42 4.55 -16.43
N ARG A 400 -0.84 5.42 -15.52
CA ARG A 400 -0.82 6.88 -15.66
C ARG A 400 -0.55 7.60 -14.32
N PRO A 401 0.16 8.74 -14.32
CA PRO A 401 0.71 9.32 -13.10
C PRO A 401 -0.32 10.15 -12.32
N TRP A 402 -1.04 9.51 -11.39
CA TRP A 402 -2.03 10.21 -10.57
C TRP A 402 -1.44 11.38 -9.76
N LYS A 403 -0.16 11.28 -9.38
CA LYS A 403 0.56 12.31 -8.62
C LYS A 403 1.97 12.53 -9.19
N GLU A 404 2.56 13.68 -8.83
CA GLU A 404 3.76 14.25 -9.44
C GLU A 404 4.97 13.30 -9.43
N TYR A 405 5.15 12.49 -8.38
CA TYR A 405 6.30 11.59 -8.23
C TYR A 405 5.93 10.12 -8.45
N SER A 406 4.88 9.87 -9.25
CA SER A 406 4.33 8.53 -9.51
C SER A 406 5.41 7.50 -9.80
N ARG A 407 5.35 6.34 -9.15
CA ARG A 407 6.39 5.30 -9.25
C ARG A 407 5.81 3.90 -9.43
N THR A 408 5.99 3.35 -10.63
CA THR A 408 5.53 2.00 -10.99
C THR A 408 6.59 1.24 -11.77
N VAL A 409 6.78 -0.05 -11.44
CA VAL A 409 7.67 -0.95 -12.17
C VAL A 409 6.94 -2.23 -12.57
N PHE A 410 7.07 -2.61 -13.84
CA PHE A 410 6.71 -3.93 -14.34
C PHE A 410 7.98 -4.69 -14.66
N MET A 411 8.21 -5.81 -13.98
CA MET A 411 9.41 -6.61 -14.16
C MET A 411 9.12 -8.10 -14.27
N GLN A 412 9.83 -8.78 -15.18
CA GLN A 412 9.68 -10.21 -15.45
C GLN A 412 8.22 -10.62 -15.74
N THR A 413 7.42 -9.67 -16.23
CA THR A 413 5.98 -9.82 -16.37
C THR A 413 5.64 -10.09 -17.83
N TYR A 414 4.72 -11.03 -18.06
CA TYR A 414 4.17 -11.27 -19.39
C TYR A 414 3.17 -10.18 -19.75
N LEU A 415 3.44 -9.44 -20.83
CA LEU A 415 2.59 -8.39 -21.38
C LEU A 415 1.95 -8.89 -22.68
N ASP A 416 0.62 -9.02 -22.67
CA ASP A 416 -0.16 -9.46 -23.83
C ASP A 416 -0.18 -8.43 -24.97
N SER A 417 -0.59 -8.83 -26.18
CA SER A 417 -0.54 -8.01 -27.40
C SER A 417 -1.43 -6.77 -27.35
N LEU A 418 -2.37 -6.76 -26.40
CA LEU A 418 -3.32 -5.68 -26.17
C LEU A 418 -2.75 -4.56 -25.27
N VAL A 419 -1.54 -4.74 -24.70
CA VAL A 419 -0.82 -3.61 -24.09
C VAL A 419 -0.45 -2.63 -25.19
N ASN A 420 -0.88 -1.38 -25.06
CA ASN A 420 -0.65 -0.35 -26.05
C ASN A 420 0.87 -0.18 -26.28
N PRO A 421 1.35 -0.05 -27.54
CA PRO A 421 2.78 0.15 -27.81
C PRO A 421 3.41 1.34 -27.08
N ALA A 422 2.66 2.42 -26.84
CA ALA A 422 3.10 3.56 -26.02
C ALA A 422 3.40 3.16 -24.57
N GLY A 423 2.76 2.11 -24.07
CA GLY A 423 2.93 1.53 -22.73
C GLY A 423 2.21 2.34 -21.65
N TRP A 424 2.46 3.64 -21.58
CA TRP A 424 2.01 4.52 -20.50
C TRP A 424 1.12 5.63 -21.05
N LEU A 425 0.21 6.14 -20.21
CA LEU A 425 -0.78 7.16 -20.58
C LEU A 425 -0.58 8.42 -19.74
N GLU A 426 -0.68 9.59 -20.36
CA GLU A 426 -0.62 10.88 -19.65
C GLU A 426 -1.75 10.98 -18.60
N TRP A 427 -1.50 11.75 -17.54
CA TRP A 427 -2.57 12.13 -16.62
C TRP A 427 -3.30 13.38 -17.13
N ASP A 428 -2.56 14.47 -17.31
CA ASP A 428 -3.04 15.74 -17.87
C ASP A 428 -1.87 16.52 -18.48
N GLY A 429 -1.84 16.64 -19.81
CA GLY A 429 -0.75 17.28 -20.54
C GLY A 429 0.64 16.79 -20.12
N ASN A 430 1.50 17.72 -19.72
CA ASN A 430 2.89 17.44 -19.31
C ASN A 430 3.06 17.19 -17.80
N PHE A 431 1.97 17.07 -17.04
CA PHE A 431 2.04 16.82 -15.59
C PHE A 431 2.82 15.54 -15.28
N ALA A 432 3.72 15.62 -14.29
CA ALA A 432 4.56 14.53 -13.76
C ALA A 432 5.57 13.87 -14.73
N LEU A 433 5.53 14.15 -16.04
CA LEU A 433 6.31 13.41 -17.04
C LEU A 433 7.84 13.47 -16.83
N ASN A 434 8.31 14.51 -16.12
CA ASN A 434 9.72 14.71 -15.80
C ASN A 434 10.16 14.18 -14.42
N THR A 435 9.20 13.90 -13.53
CA THR A 435 9.42 13.60 -12.11
C THR A 435 8.99 12.18 -11.73
N LEU A 436 8.10 11.58 -12.50
CA LEU A 436 7.69 10.18 -12.34
C LEU A 436 8.86 9.21 -12.56
N TYR A 437 8.70 7.98 -12.08
CA TYR A 437 9.57 6.85 -12.36
C TYR A 437 8.72 5.68 -12.87
N TYR A 438 8.76 5.43 -14.18
CA TYR A 438 8.13 4.27 -14.80
C TYR A 438 9.16 3.36 -15.44
N GLY A 439 9.26 2.14 -14.91
CA GLY A 439 10.30 1.18 -15.26
C GLY A 439 9.74 -0.11 -15.84
N GLU A 440 10.40 -0.61 -16.89
CA GLU A 440 10.17 -1.96 -17.43
C GLU A 440 11.47 -2.76 -17.41
N TYR A 441 11.47 -3.97 -16.83
CA TYR A 441 12.66 -4.83 -16.72
C TYR A 441 12.35 -6.27 -17.15
N ARG A 442 13.00 -6.75 -18.21
CA ARG A 442 12.91 -8.15 -18.68
C ARG A 442 11.46 -8.69 -18.78
N ASN A 443 10.53 -7.84 -19.21
CA ASN A 443 9.16 -8.26 -19.53
C ASN A 443 9.17 -9.16 -20.78
N THR A 444 8.19 -10.05 -20.88
CA THR A 444 8.05 -10.98 -22.00
C THR A 444 6.67 -10.86 -22.66
N GLY A 445 6.48 -11.51 -23.81
CA GLY A 445 5.21 -11.48 -24.53
C GLY A 445 5.12 -10.37 -25.58
N PRO A 446 4.10 -10.42 -26.45
CA PRO A 446 3.98 -9.55 -27.61
C PRO A 446 3.79 -8.05 -27.28
N GLY A 447 3.31 -7.72 -26.08
CA GLY A 447 3.18 -6.34 -25.60
C GLY A 447 4.44 -5.76 -24.95
N ALA A 448 5.50 -6.56 -24.78
CA ALA A 448 6.69 -6.15 -24.02
C ALA A 448 7.71 -5.33 -24.84
N GLY A 449 7.54 -5.20 -26.16
CA GLY A 449 8.44 -4.42 -27.00
C GLY A 449 8.46 -2.94 -26.61
N THR A 450 9.67 -2.39 -26.35
CA THR A 450 9.83 -1.03 -25.80
C THR A 450 10.17 0.04 -26.85
N SER A 451 10.40 -0.34 -28.12
CA SER A 451 10.83 0.58 -29.19
C SER A 451 9.83 1.69 -29.55
N ARG A 452 8.55 1.51 -29.18
CA ARG A 452 7.46 2.47 -29.43
C ARG A 452 6.87 3.08 -28.17
N ARG A 453 7.55 2.92 -27.03
CA ARG A 453 7.13 3.51 -25.76
C ARG A 453 7.23 5.03 -25.80
N VAL A 454 6.50 5.67 -24.90
CA VAL A 454 6.59 7.11 -24.65
C VAL A 454 8.05 7.57 -24.42
N ARG A 455 8.35 8.82 -24.75
CA ARG A 455 9.70 9.41 -24.61
C ARG A 455 9.85 10.34 -23.39
N TRP A 456 9.04 10.12 -22.36
CA TRP A 456 9.06 10.95 -21.15
C TRP A 456 10.37 10.76 -20.40
N ARG A 457 10.91 11.82 -19.79
CA ARG A 457 12.13 11.75 -18.97
C ARG A 457 11.99 10.78 -17.79
N GLY A 458 10.78 10.65 -17.24
CA GLY A 458 10.50 9.72 -16.15
C GLY A 458 10.35 8.24 -16.56
N TYR A 459 10.21 7.94 -17.86
CA TYR A 459 10.13 6.57 -18.36
C TYR A 459 11.53 6.00 -18.64
N ARG A 460 11.75 4.72 -18.32
CA ARG A 460 13.01 4.02 -18.62
C ARG A 460 12.83 2.53 -18.86
N VAL A 461 13.61 2.02 -19.81
CA VAL A 461 13.90 0.58 -19.92
C VAL A 461 15.03 0.29 -18.94
N ILE A 462 14.74 -0.50 -17.90
CA ILE A 462 15.76 -0.87 -16.91
C ILE A 462 16.62 -1.99 -17.52
N THR A 463 17.93 -1.79 -17.54
CA THR A 463 18.90 -2.79 -18.02
C THR A 463 19.75 -3.36 -16.89
N SER A 464 19.93 -2.60 -15.80
CA SER A 464 20.69 -3.02 -14.62
C SER A 464 19.85 -3.90 -13.70
N ALA A 465 20.34 -5.10 -13.41
CA ALA A 465 19.73 -5.99 -12.41
C ALA A 465 19.74 -5.35 -11.00
N THR A 466 20.77 -4.58 -10.67
CA THR A 466 20.85 -3.87 -9.38
C THR A 466 19.76 -2.80 -9.26
N GLU A 467 19.46 -2.07 -10.35
CA GLU A 467 18.34 -1.12 -10.34
C GLU A 467 17.00 -1.82 -10.17
N ALA A 468 16.75 -2.91 -10.91
CA ALA A 468 15.52 -3.68 -10.81
C ALA A 468 15.35 -4.36 -9.44
N ALA A 469 16.45 -4.84 -8.84
CA ALA A 469 16.43 -5.51 -7.54
C ALA A 469 15.86 -4.63 -6.42
N ARG A 470 15.93 -3.29 -6.53
CA ARG A 470 15.32 -2.35 -5.57
C ARG A 470 13.80 -2.47 -5.48
N PHE A 471 13.15 -3.03 -6.49
CA PHE A 471 11.70 -3.21 -6.56
C PHE A 471 11.25 -4.64 -6.21
N THR A 472 12.16 -5.51 -5.77
CA THR A 472 11.85 -6.89 -5.34
C THR A 472 11.31 -6.93 -3.91
N PRO A 473 10.62 -8.01 -3.49
CA PRO A 473 10.11 -8.12 -2.13
C PRO A 473 11.17 -7.87 -1.05
N ALA A 474 12.39 -8.38 -1.20
CA ALA A 474 13.44 -8.20 -0.21
C ALA A 474 13.77 -6.73 0.05
N ASN A 475 13.95 -5.94 -1.01
CA ASN A 475 14.48 -4.58 -0.91
C ASN A 475 13.36 -3.52 -0.85
N PHE A 476 12.22 -3.76 -1.50
CA PHE A 476 11.19 -2.73 -1.62
C PHE A 476 10.24 -2.67 -0.42
N ILE A 477 10.03 -3.81 0.22
CA ILE A 477 9.08 -3.96 1.34
C ILE A 477 9.70 -4.69 2.52
N ALA A 478 11.04 -4.77 2.60
CA ALA A 478 11.76 -5.52 3.63
C ALA A 478 11.30 -6.99 3.76
N GLY A 479 10.86 -7.62 2.67
CA GLY A 479 10.04 -8.84 2.72
C GLY A 479 10.66 -10.01 3.50
N ARG A 480 11.99 -10.08 3.59
CA ARG A 480 12.69 -11.11 4.37
C ARG A 480 12.43 -11.03 5.88
N SER A 481 12.12 -9.85 6.41
CA SER A 481 11.92 -9.64 7.85
C SER A 481 10.56 -10.12 8.34
N TRP A 482 9.54 -10.19 7.47
CA TRP A 482 8.16 -10.43 7.89
C TRP A 482 7.38 -11.45 7.07
N LEU A 483 7.65 -11.61 5.76
CA LEU A 483 6.91 -12.57 4.93
C LEU A 483 7.07 -14.04 5.37
N PRO A 484 8.25 -14.52 5.83
CA PRO A 484 8.39 -15.92 6.26
C PRO A 484 7.42 -16.31 7.39
N ALA A 485 7.11 -15.40 8.31
CA ALA A 485 6.17 -15.65 9.42
C ALA A 485 4.72 -15.84 8.94
N THR A 486 4.40 -15.38 7.73
CA THR A 486 3.05 -15.49 7.16
C THR A 486 2.78 -16.87 6.55
N GLY A 487 3.83 -17.65 6.24
CA GLY A 487 3.72 -18.92 5.53
C GLY A 487 3.45 -18.82 4.04
N VAL A 488 3.21 -17.61 3.53
CA VAL A 488 2.92 -17.39 2.11
C VAL A 488 4.22 -17.50 1.32
N PRO A 489 4.25 -18.28 0.23
CA PRO A 489 5.45 -18.38 -0.60
C PRO A 489 5.75 -17.04 -1.26
N PHE A 490 7.03 -16.66 -1.28
CA PHE A 490 7.50 -15.46 -1.97
C PHE A 490 8.90 -15.67 -2.55
N THR A 491 9.15 -15.08 -3.71
CA THR A 491 10.51 -14.95 -4.26
C THR A 491 11.08 -13.63 -3.78
N ALA A 492 12.17 -13.67 -3.02
CA ALA A 492 12.71 -12.48 -2.37
C ALA A 492 13.39 -11.50 -3.37
N GLY A 493 14.02 -12.01 -4.43
CA GLY A 493 14.80 -11.24 -5.41
C GLY A 493 14.26 -11.32 -6.84
N LEU A 494 15.13 -11.07 -7.83
CA LEU A 494 14.88 -11.24 -9.26
C LEU A 494 14.93 -12.71 -9.67
#